data_AF-A0A7X8GTH8-F1
#
_entry.id   AF-A0A7X8GTH8-F1
#
_cell.length_a   1.000
_cell.length_b   1.000
_cell.length_c   1.000
_cell.angle_alpha   90.00
_cell.angle_beta   90.00
_cell.angle_gamma   90.00
#
_symmetry.space_group_name_H-M   'P 1'
#
loop_
_entity.id
_entity.type
_entity.pdbx_description
1 polymer ?
#
loop_
_entity_poly.entity_id
_entity_poly.type
_entity_poly.pdbx_seq_one_letter_code
_entity_poly.pdbx_strand_id
1 'polypeptide(L)'
;LADMYELKDGRKFNWDDFIPGFNANNAVKEEAFVAAHTSGELTSVPDTALLISIYEQRDPRLTETLIVPYSTYVGWNANQAREMLFVIAPGTNENFGQIRNNRGWYTYLWRKFVPEGNMDGELTNRAHTPFNFPLIRYADVLLMLAEAYNENNQLADAVTELNKVRQRPSTNMPALNSGPEWLSVGSKEDMFDRIMHERAVELAAEGHRFFDLKRWGLAESMLSDVVEKTITGGNLYTRKFEDRDLLWPIPGQEIETNELLTQNPGWF
;
A
#
# COMPACT_ATOMS: atom_id res chain seq x y z
N LEU A 1 -0.74 3.71 3.18
CA LEU A 1 -0.27 2.32 3.01
C LEU A 1 1.17 2.13 3.49
N ALA A 2 2.17 2.85 2.96
CA ALA A 2 3.58 2.62 3.33
C ALA A 2 3.82 2.64 4.86
N ASP A 3 3.23 3.60 5.57
CA ASP A 3 3.40 3.73 7.04
C ASP A 3 2.61 2.68 7.84
N MET A 4 1.76 1.87 7.19
CA MET A 4 1.08 0.75 7.84
C MET A 4 2.00 -0.44 8.04
N TYR A 5 3.07 -0.59 7.26
CA TYR A 5 3.99 -1.71 7.44
C TYR A 5 4.76 -1.55 8.75
N GLU A 6 4.57 -2.50 9.68
CA GLU A 6 5.20 -2.55 11.00
C GLU A 6 6.74 -2.61 10.91
N LEU A 7 7.43 -2.32 12.01
CA LEU A 7 8.83 -2.69 12.18
C LEU A 7 8.97 -4.22 12.21
N LYS A 8 10.15 -4.76 11.90
CA LYS A 8 10.43 -6.22 11.90
C LYS A 8 10.14 -6.93 13.22
N ASP A 9 10.07 -6.20 14.33
CA ASP A 9 9.68 -6.72 15.64
C ASP A 9 8.17 -6.60 15.93
N GLY A 10 7.38 -6.18 14.94
CA GLY A 10 5.93 -6.04 15.00
C GLY A 10 5.43 -4.77 15.68
N ARG A 11 6.31 -3.83 16.05
CA ARG A 11 5.87 -2.51 16.52
C ARG A 11 5.27 -1.71 15.36
N LYS A 12 4.22 -0.93 15.66
CA LYS A 12 3.71 0.07 14.70
C LYS A 12 4.85 1.02 14.32
N PHE A 13 4.99 1.27 13.03
CA PHE A 13 6.04 2.14 12.53
C PHE A 13 5.71 3.62 12.82
N ASN A 14 6.74 4.38 13.17
CA ASN A 14 6.68 5.82 13.35
C ASN A 14 7.94 6.47 12.76
N TRP A 15 7.77 7.46 11.88
CA TRP A 15 8.89 8.20 11.29
C TRP A 15 9.69 9.01 12.32
N ASP A 16 9.04 9.54 13.37
CA ASP A 16 9.71 10.37 14.38
C ASP A 16 10.75 9.60 15.21
N ASP A 17 10.67 8.26 15.22
CA ASP A 17 11.65 7.39 15.87
C ASP A 17 13.01 7.40 15.14
N PHE A 18 13.04 7.85 13.88
CA PHE A 18 14.23 7.85 13.01
C PHE A 18 14.62 9.26 12.55
N ILE A 19 13.63 10.10 12.27
CA ILE A 19 13.81 11.47 11.82
C ILE A 19 12.94 12.37 12.71
N PRO A 20 13.51 12.99 13.76
CA PRO A 20 12.73 13.77 14.71
C PRO A 20 11.94 14.91 14.07
N GLY A 21 10.64 14.98 14.35
CA GLY A 21 9.75 16.03 13.84
C GLY A 21 9.23 15.78 12.43
N PHE A 22 9.55 14.61 11.84
CA PHE A 22 9.09 14.21 10.52
C PHE A 22 7.58 14.29 10.38
N ASN A 23 6.81 13.73 11.32
CA ASN A 23 5.35 13.66 11.16
C ASN A 23 4.68 15.04 11.15
N ALA A 24 5.23 15.98 11.92
CA ALA A 24 4.64 17.28 12.17
C ALA A 24 5.08 18.37 11.18
N ASN A 25 6.24 18.23 10.52
CA ASN A 25 6.84 19.31 9.74
C ASN A 25 7.18 18.89 8.31
N ASN A 26 6.48 19.47 7.33
CA ASN A 26 6.75 19.21 5.91
C ASN A 26 8.16 19.62 5.47
N ALA A 27 8.77 20.64 6.08
CA ALA A 27 10.15 21.01 5.76
C ALA A 27 11.15 19.91 6.17
N VAL A 28 10.90 19.22 7.30
CA VAL A 28 11.70 18.05 7.72
C VAL A 28 11.51 16.89 6.73
N LYS A 29 10.29 16.70 6.21
CA LYS A 29 10.04 15.68 5.18
C LYS A 29 10.75 16.01 3.86
N GLU A 30 10.76 17.28 3.47
CA GLU A 30 11.47 17.73 2.28
C GLU A 30 12.97 17.56 2.43
N GLU A 31 13.56 17.96 3.56
CA GLU A 31 14.97 17.74 3.87
C GLU A 31 15.34 16.24 3.88
N ALA A 32 14.46 15.41 4.45
CA ALA A 32 14.67 13.97 4.53
C ALA A 32 14.64 13.28 3.16
N PHE A 33 13.82 13.76 2.22
CA PHE A 33 13.54 13.03 0.99
C PHE A 33 14.01 13.70 -0.30
N VAL A 34 14.07 15.02 -0.39
CA VAL A 34 14.23 15.70 -1.67
C VAL A 34 15.70 15.80 -2.05
N ALA A 35 16.03 15.28 -3.23
CA ALA A 35 17.32 15.49 -3.89
C ALA A 35 17.25 16.67 -4.86
N ALA A 36 18.40 17.24 -5.18
CA ALA A 36 18.57 18.18 -6.27
C ALA A 36 19.32 17.50 -7.42
N HIS A 37 18.94 17.79 -8.66
CA HIS A 37 19.65 17.29 -9.82
C HIS A 37 19.66 18.30 -10.98
N THR A 38 20.71 18.24 -11.79
CA THR A 38 20.85 19.05 -13.01
C THR A 38 21.12 18.12 -14.18
N SER A 39 20.22 18.09 -15.17
CA SER A 39 20.37 17.27 -16.40
C SER A 39 20.69 15.79 -16.14
N GLY A 40 20.09 15.20 -15.10
CA GLY A 40 20.26 13.80 -14.69
C GLY A 40 21.32 13.54 -13.62
N GLU A 41 22.21 14.49 -13.33
CA GLU A 41 23.22 14.36 -12.29
C GLU A 41 22.69 14.85 -10.94
N LEU A 42 22.74 14.01 -9.90
CA LEU A 42 22.35 14.37 -8.54
C LEU A 42 23.39 15.31 -7.93
N THR A 43 23.04 16.58 -7.77
CA THR A 43 23.92 17.62 -7.20
C THR A 43 23.80 17.70 -5.68
N SER A 44 22.73 17.15 -5.11
CA SER A 44 22.54 16.96 -3.68
C SER A 44 21.63 15.77 -3.47
N VAL A 45 21.98 14.92 -2.51
CA VAL A 45 21.18 13.76 -2.09
C VAL A 45 20.94 13.83 -0.59
N PRO A 46 19.76 13.43 -0.09
CA PRO A 46 19.55 13.25 1.34
C PRO A 46 20.38 12.07 1.86
N ASP A 47 20.27 11.77 3.15
CA ASP A 47 20.85 10.55 3.72
C ASP A 47 20.10 9.31 3.22
N THR A 48 20.43 8.87 2.01
CA THR A 48 19.80 7.72 1.35
C THR A 48 20.09 6.43 2.09
N ALA A 49 21.24 6.33 2.79
CA ALA A 49 21.58 5.17 3.59
C ALA A 49 20.66 5.03 4.80
N LEU A 50 20.35 6.14 5.48
CA LEU A 50 19.34 6.18 6.54
C LEU A 50 17.95 5.83 6.00
N LEU A 51 17.53 6.40 4.87
CA LEU A 51 16.21 6.09 4.30
C LEU A 51 16.08 4.60 3.95
N ILE A 52 17.09 4.03 3.29
CA ILE A 52 17.12 2.60 2.96
C ILE A 52 17.05 1.76 4.23
N SER A 53 17.85 2.08 5.25
CA SER A 53 17.83 1.32 6.51
C SER A 53 16.47 1.40 7.21
N ILE A 54 15.78 2.55 7.13
CA ILE A 54 14.42 2.72 7.67
C ILE A 54 13.42 1.80 6.98
N TYR A 55 13.52 1.62 5.66
CA TYR A 55 12.65 0.71 4.92
C TYR A 55 13.01 -0.76 5.18
N GLU A 56 14.30 -1.10 5.25
CA GLU A 56 14.79 -2.46 5.45
C GLU A 56 14.48 -3.04 6.83
N GLN A 57 14.30 -2.20 7.85
CA GLN A 57 13.88 -2.63 9.19
C GLN A 57 12.36 -2.80 9.34
N ARG A 58 11.58 -2.60 8.28
CA ARG A 58 10.12 -2.79 8.26
C ARG A 58 9.74 -4.19 7.78
N ASP A 59 8.46 -4.50 7.87
CA ASP A 59 7.84 -5.68 7.28
C ASP A 59 8.32 -5.85 5.82
N PRO A 60 8.94 -7.00 5.45
CA PRO A 60 9.51 -7.22 4.13
C PRO A 60 8.52 -6.99 2.98
N ARG A 61 7.22 -7.19 3.23
CA ARG A 61 6.17 -6.96 2.24
C ARG A 61 6.09 -5.51 1.77
N LEU A 62 6.63 -4.55 2.53
CA LEU A 62 6.70 -3.15 2.12
C LEU A 62 7.43 -3.00 0.79
N THR A 63 8.66 -3.51 0.69
CA THR A 63 9.51 -3.32 -0.49
C THR A 63 9.16 -4.31 -1.60
N GLU A 64 8.50 -5.43 -1.28
CA GLU A 64 7.84 -6.30 -2.25
C GLU A 64 6.60 -5.63 -2.88
N THR A 65 5.90 -4.80 -2.11
CA THR A 65 4.65 -4.15 -2.55
C THR A 65 4.91 -2.82 -3.24
N LEU A 66 5.83 -2.02 -2.72
CA LEU A 66 6.10 -0.65 -3.15
C LEU A 66 7.56 -0.49 -3.59
N ILE A 67 7.77 0.30 -4.63
CA ILE A 67 9.08 0.90 -4.92
C ILE A 67 9.23 2.08 -3.97
N VAL A 68 10.23 2.02 -3.10
CA VAL A 68 10.49 3.03 -2.07
C VAL A 68 11.55 4.04 -2.53
N PRO A 69 11.51 5.30 -2.06
CA PRO A 69 12.52 6.31 -2.40
C PRO A 69 13.95 5.78 -2.25
N TYR A 70 14.78 6.11 -3.24
CA TYR A 70 16.19 5.74 -3.37
C TYR A 70 16.48 4.25 -3.53
N SER A 71 15.44 3.41 -3.72
CA SER A 71 15.61 2.03 -4.21
C SER A 71 15.69 1.98 -5.74
N THR A 72 16.19 0.87 -6.27
CA THR A 72 16.23 0.60 -7.71
C THR A 72 15.08 -0.29 -8.17
N TYR A 73 14.76 -0.17 -9.45
CA TYR A 73 13.78 -1.00 -10.15
C TYR A 73 14.25 -1.23 -11.59
N VAL A 74 14.16 -2.45 -12.09
CA VAL A 74 14.53 -2.75 -13.48
C VAL A 74 13.41 -2.28 -14.41
N GLY A 75 13.60 -1.12 -15.03
CA GLY A 75 12.70 -0.56 -16.01
C GLY A 75 12.98 -1.03 -17.45
N TRP A 76 12.24 -0.45 -18.39
CA TRP A 76 12.47 -0.60 -19.82
C TRP A 76 12.41 0.78 -20.47
N ASN A 77 13.54 1.23 -21.00
CA ASN A 77 13.70 2.55 -21.62
C ASN A 77 14.57 2.39 -22.87
N ALA A 78 14.27 3.12 -23.94
CA ALA A 78 15.00 3.04 -25.20
C ALA A 78 15.22 1.59 -25.72
N ASN A 79 14.19 0.75 -25.66
CA ASN A 79 14.20 -0.65 -26.09
C ASN A 79 15.26 -1.55 -25.42
N GLN A 80 15.60 -1.24 -24.17
CA GLN A 80 16.51 -2.05 -23.35
C GLN A 80 16.09 -2.05 -21.88
N ALA A 81 16.42 -3.14 -21.20
CA ALA A 81 16.31 -3.21 -19.74
C ALA A 81 17.31 -2.23 -19.12
N ARG A 82 16.88 -1.49 -18.12
CA ARG A 82 17.72 -0.49 -17.45
C ARG A 82 17.40 -0.45 -15.98
N GLU A 83 18.43 -0.43 -15.13
CA GLU A 83 18.25 -0.13 -13.73
C GLU A 83 17.85 1.33 -13.55
N MET A 84 16.72 1.56 -12.88
CA MET A 84 16.14 2.88 -12.66
C MET A 84 16.18 3.21 -11.17
N LEU A 85 16.70 4.36 -10.80
CA LEU A 85 16.71 4.86 -9.43
C LEU A 85 15.43 5.65 -9.13
N PHE A 86 14.72 5.31 -8.06
CA PHE A 86 13.56 6.10 -7.64
C PHE A 86 13.98 7.32 -6.81
N VAL A 87 14.23 8.45 -7.47
CA VAL A 87 14.62 9.71 -6.80
C VAL A 87 13.39 10.56 -6.52
N ILE A 88 13.35 11.20 -5.34
CA ILE A 88 12.39 12.26 -5.04
C ILE A 88 13.04 13.59 -5.40
N ALA A 89 12.83 14.05 -6.63
CA ALA A 89 13.38 15.31 -7.13
C ALA A 89 12.50 15.85 -8.27
N PRO A 90 12.50 17.17 -8.52
CA PRO A 90 11.87 17.72 -9.71
C PRO A 90 12.71 17.38 -10.94
N GLY A 91 12.06 17.13 -12.09
CA GLY A 91 12.77 16.96 -13.36
C GLY A 91 13.31 15.55 -13.62
N THR A 92 12.92 14.55 -12.81
CA THR A 92 13.34 13.16 -13.02
C THR A 92 12.92 12.66 -14.40
N ASN A 93 13.78 11.87 -15.03
CA ASN A 93 13.58 11.38 -16.39
C ASN A 93 14.14 9.97 -16.56
N GLU A 94 13.42 9.14 -17.30
CA GLU A 94 13.85 7.77 -17.59
C GLU A 94 15.16 7.72 -18.40
N ASN A 95 15.45 8.74 -19.22
CA ASN A 95 16.71 8.83 -19.96
C ASN A 95 17.92 9.05 -19.03
N PHE A 96 17.70 9.59 -17.83
CA PHE A 96 18.72 9.71 -16.79
C PHE A 96 18.87 8.45 -15.93
N GLY A 97 18.10 7.38 -16.21
CA GLY A 97 18.08 6.19 -15.36
C GLY A 97 17.35 6.44 -14.05
N GLN A 98 16.38 7.37 -14.05
CA GLN A 98 15.57 7.70 -12.89
C GLN A 98 14.11 7.35 -13.15
N ILE A 99 13.38 6.93 -12.12
CA ILE A 99 11.94 6.67 -12.25
C ILE A 99 11.19 8.01 -12.33
N ARG A 100 10.49 8.23 -13.44
CA ARG A 100 9.64 9.40 -13.65
C ARG A 100 8.20 9.11 -13.22
N ASN A 101 7.67 9.93 -12.32
CA ASN A 101 6.23 10.02 -12.10
C ASN A 101 5.65 11.11 -13.01
N ASN A 102 4.88 10.74 -14.03
CA ASN A 102 4.35 11.68 -15.03
C ASN A 102 3.39 12.75 -14.45
N ARG A 103 2.85 12.54 -13.25
CA ARG A 103 2.07 13.58 -12.54
C ARG A 103 2.92 14.55 -11.73
N GLY A 104 4.23 14.31 -11.62
CA GLY A 104 5.15 15.11 -10.81
C GLY A 104 4.93 14.98 -9.30
N TRP A 105 4.15 13.99 -8.86
CA TRP A 105 3.85 13.78 -7.45
C TRP A 105 4.93 12.96 -6.75
N TYR A 106 5.33 13.37 -5.55
CA TYR A 106 6.23 12.60 -4.69
C TYR A 106 5.45 11.53 -3.93
N THR A 107 5.09 10.45 -4.60
CA THR A 107 4.30 9.34 -4.04
C THR A 107 5.05 8.03 -4.16
N TYR A 108 4.83 7.11 -3.23
CA TYR A 108 5.24 5.72 -3.42
C TYR A 108 4.65 5.14 -4.71
N LEU A 109 5.40 4.26 -5.36
CA LEU A 109 4.99 3.59 -6.59
C LEU A 109 4.76 2.11 -6.31
N TRP A 110 3.84 1.48 -7.04
CA TRP A 110 3.62 0.04 -6.93
C TRP A 110 4.82 -0.73 -7.48
N ARG A 111 5.24 -1.78 -6.76
CA ARG A 111 6.14 -2.83 -7.28
C ARG A 111 5.34 -4.09 -7.60
N LYS A 112 4.40 -4.45 -6.73
CA LYS A 112 3.55 -5.64 -6.89
C LYS A 112 2.76 -5.55 -8.19
N PHE A 113 2.79 -6.63 -8.97
CA PHE A 113 2.18 -6.73 -10.31
C PHE A 113 2.68 -5.68 -11.33
N VAL A 114 3.85 -5.08 -11.10
CA VAL A 114 4.53 -4.23 -12.09
C VAL A 114 5.69 -5.02 -12.70
N PRO A 115 5.77 -5.19 -14.03
CA PRO A 115 6.77 -6.04 -14.67
C PRO A 115 8.14 -5.38 -14.77
N GLU A 116 9.17 -6.11 -14.35
CA GLU A 116 10.57 -5.72 -14.47
C GLU A 116 11.11 -5.99 -15.89
N GLY A 117 11.83 -5.02 -16.46
CA GLY A 117 12.34 -5.09 -17.83
C GLY A 117 11.25 -5.38 -18.86
N ASN A 118 11.50 -6.37 -19.71
CA ASN A 118 10.53 -6.97 -20.63
C ASN A 118 10.20 -8.44 -20.29
N MET A 119 10.45 -8.87 -19.04
CA MET A 119 10.26 -10.25 -18.60
C MET A 119 10.93 -11.28 -19.53
N ASP A 120 12.20 -11.06 -19.85
CA ASP A 120 13.00 -11.93 -20.73
C ASP A 120 12.39 -12.19 -22.12
N GLY A 121 11.58 -11.25 -22.62
CA GLY A 121 10.94 -11.31 -23.93
C GLY A 121 9.47 -11.71 -23.91
N GLU A 122 8.93 -12.12 -22.76
CA GLU A 122 7.50 -12.45 -22.60
C GLU A 122 6.60 -11.22 -22.71
N LEU A 123 7.12 -10.02 -22.37
CA LEU A 123 6.35 -8.78 -22.42
C LEU A 123 6.48 -8.09 -23.78
N THR A 124 5.55 -8.40 -24.70
CA THR A 124 5.47 -7.75 -26.02
C THR A 124 4.73 -6.41 -26.01
N ASN A 125 3.82 -6.22 -25.05
CA ASN A 125 3.08 -4.98 -24.85
C ASN A 125 2.86 -4.78 -23.34
N ARG A 126 3.19 -3.60 -22.81
CA ARG A 126 3.01 -3.29 -21.37
C ARG A 126 1.55 -3.15 -20.96
N ALA A 127 0.61 -3.06 -21.90
CA ALA A 127 -0.82 -3.19 -21.63
C ALA A 127 -1.24 -4.65 -21.39
N HIS A 128 -0.41 -5.63 -21.79
CA HIS A 128 -0.71 -7.07 -21.74
C HIS A 128 0.28 -7.79 -20.82
N THR A 129 0.36 -7.35 -19.55
CA THR A 129 1.27 -7.98 -18.60
C THR A 129 0.80 -9.39 -18.26
N PRO A 130 1.65 -10.42 -18.41
CA PRO A 130 1.26 -11.83 -18.25
C PRO A 130 1.22 -12.27 -16.78
N PHE A 131 0.75 -11.41 -15.87
CA PHE A 131 0.56 -11.81 -14.47
C PHE A 131 -0.76 -12.58 -14.32
N ASN A 132 -0.68 -13.76 -13.70
CA ASN A 132 -1.86 -14.47 -13.24
C ASN A 132 -2.41 -13.76 -11.99
N PHE A 133 -3.27 -12.76 -12.20
CA PHE A 133 -3.82 -11.96 -11.12
C PHE A 133 -4.70 -12.83 -10.21
N PRO A 134 -4.41 -12.89 -8.90
CA PRO A 134 -5.12 -13.77 -7.99
C PRO A 134 -6.56 -13.27 -7.78
N LEU A 135 -7.55 -14.11 -8.10
CA LEU A 135 -8.94 -13.88 -7.70
C LEU A 135 -9.20 -14.38 -6.27
N ILE A 136 -8.51 -15.46 -5.88
CA ILE A 136 -8.46 -16.00 -4.53
C ILE A 136 -7.09 -16.62 -4.32
N ARG A 137 -6.53 -16.47 -3.13
CA ARG A 137 -5.28 -17.12 -2.75
C ARG A 137 -5.28 -17.50 -1.28
N TYR A 138 -4.43 -18.45 -0.92
CA TYR A 138 -4.46 -19.09 0.38
C TYR A 138 -4.36 -18.12 1.57
N ALA A 139 -3.56 -17.04 1.47
CA ALA A 139 -3.48 -16.07 2.57
C ALA A 139 -4.80 -15.32 2.80
N ASP A 140 -5.57 -15.00 1.75
CA ASP A 140 -6.89 -14.39 1.91
C ASP A 140 -7.85 -15.37 2.62
N VAL A 141 -7.81 -16.66 2.27
CA VAL A 141 -8.59 -17.71 2.94
C VAL A 141 -8.25 -17.80 4.43
N LEU A 142 -6.96 -17.77 4.78
CA LEU A 142 -6.52 -17.77 6.17
C LEU A 142 -7.02 -16.54 6.94
N LEU A 143 -6.97 -15.35 6.32
CA LEU A 143 -7.43 -14.11 6.94
C LEU A 143 -8.96 -14.06 7.06
N MET A 144 -9.72 -14.60 6.09
CA MET A 144 -11.16 -14.78 6.20
C MET A 144 -11.53 -15.75 7.32
N LEU A 145 -10.77 -16.85 7.47
CA LEU A 145 -10.97 -17.82 8.54
C LEU A 145 -10.65 -17.21 9.93
N ALA A 146 -9.56 -16.43 10.03
CA ALA A 146 -9.23 -15.69 11.24
C ALA A 146 -10.36 -14.73 11.64
N GLU A 147 -10.93 -14.01 10.66
CA GLU A 147 -12.07 -13.13 10.89
C GLU A 147 -13.32 -13.89 11.35
N ALA A 148 -13.65 -15.01 10.70
CA ALA A 148 -14.79 -15.84 11.10
C ALA A 148 -14.63 -16.37 12.54
N TYR A 149 -13.43 -16.82 12.92
CA TYR A 149 -13.15 -17.22 14.30
C TYR A 149 -13.29 -16.07 15.28
N ASN A 150 -12.80 -14.87 14.94
CA ASN A 150 -12.95 -13.70 15.79
C ASN A 150 -14.43 -13.35 16.00
N GLU A 151 -15.23 -13.40 14.94
CA GLU A 151 -16.67 -13.15 15.01
C GLU A 151 -17.42 -14.18 15.86
N ASN A 152 -16.93 -15.43 15.87
CA ASN A 152 -17.48 -16.51 16.69
C ASN A 152 -16.86 -16.60 18.10
N ASN A 153 -16.17 -15.56 18.57
CA ASN A 153 -15.50 -15.50 19.88
C ASN A 153 -14.43 -16.60 20.10
N GLN A 154 -13.83 -17.10 19.03
CA GLN A 154 -12.75 -18.09 19.04
C GLN A 154 -11.39 -17.40 18.86
N LEU A 155 -11.02 -16.56 19.83
CA LEU A 155 -9.85 -15.67 19.74
C LEU A 155 -8.52 -16.43 19.49
N ALA A 156 -8.32 -17.56 20.16
CA ALA A 156 -7.09 -18.35 20.02
C ALA A 156 -6.93 -18.95 18.60
N ASP A 157 -8.04 -19.39 18.01
CA ASP A 157 -8.07 -19.91 16.64
C ASP A 157 -7.82 -18.77 15.63
N ALA A 158 -8.44 -17.61 15.85
CA ALA A 158 -8.21 -16.41 15.03
C ALA A 158 -6.74 -16.00 15.00
N VAL A 159 -6.08 -15.95 16.17
CA VAL A 159 -4.64 -15.67 16.29
C VAL A 159 -3.81 -16.71 15.56
N THR A 160 -4.18 -17.99 15.66
CA THR A 160 -3.48 -19.10 15.02
C THR A 160 -3.50 -18.96 13.50
N GLU A 161 -4.66 -18.67 12.90
CA GLU A 161 -4.79 -18.52 11.44
C GLU A 161 -4.07 -17.27 10.92
N LEU A 162 -4.17 -16.14 11.62
CA LEU A 162 -3.45 -14.91 11.24
C LEU A 162 -1.93 -15.10 11.32
N ASN A 163 -1.43 -15.79 12.35
CA ASN A 163 -0.01 -16.06 12.52
C ASN A 163 0.58 -16.88 11.37
N LYS A 164 -0.20 -17.73 10.68
CA LYS A 164 0.27 -18.44 9.48
C LYS A 164 0.65 -17.49 8.34
N VAL A 165 -0.01 -16.33 8.24
CA VAL A 165 0.32 -15.30 7.24
C VAL A 165 1.57 -14.51 7.67
N ARG A 166 1.63 -14.09 8.93
CA ARG A 166 2.77 -13.34 9.49
C ARG A 166 4.07 -14.16 9.44
N GLN A 167 4.00 -15.43 9.81
CA GLN A 167 5.16 -16.32 9.91
C GLN A 167 5.47 -17.07 8.60
N ARG A 168 4.80 -16.75 7.48
CA ARG A 168 5.21 -17.27 6.17
C ARG A 168 6.69 -16.96 5.96
N PRO A 169 7.54 -17.90 5.49
CA PRO A 169 8.99 -17.69 5.40
C PRO A 169 9.44 -16.42 4.66
N SER A 170 8.68 -15.97 3.64
CA SER A 170 8.98 -14.72 2.93
C SER A 170 8.58 -13.46 3.71
N THR A 171 7.57 -13.54 4.58
CA THR A 171 7.10 -12.43 5.41
C THR A 171 7.90 -12.32 6.70
N ASN A 172 8.08 -13.44 7.41
CA ASN A 172 8.88 -13.59 8.62
C ASN A 172 8.62 -12.51 9.69
N MET A 173 7.35 -12.12 9.87
CA MET A 173 6.92 -11.20 10.92
C MET A 173 6.63 -11.98 12.21
N PRO A 174 6.85 -11.38 13.39
CA PRO A 174 6.65 -12.06 14.66
C PRO A 174 5.17 -12.41 14.86
N ALA A 175 4.93 -13.59 15.43
CA ALA A 175 3.60 -14.03 15.80
C ALA A 175 2.97 -13.08 16.83
N LEU A 176 1.67 -12.84 16.69
CA LEU A 176 0.85 -12.28 17.75
C LEU A 176 0.88 -13.21 18.97
N ASN A 177 0.77 -12.63 20.17
CA ASN A 177 0.88 -13.33 21.46
C ASN A 177 2.20 -14.09 21.69
N SER A 178 3.31 -13.62 21.09
CA SER A 178 4.66 -14.21 21.25
C SER A 178 5.48 -13.66 22.40
N GLY A 179 4.92 -12.77 23.24
CA GLY A 179 5.57 -12.25 24.45
C GLY A 179 5.56 -10.73 24.57
N PRO A 180 6.07 -9.97 23.57
CA PRO A 180 6.06 -8.51 23.62
C PRO A 180 4.65 -7.92 23.75
N GLU A 181 4.49 -6.90 24.58
CA GLU A 181 3.19 -6.28 24.87
C GLU A 181 2.50 -5.75 23.61
N TRP A 182 3.26 -5.14 22.69
CA TRP A 182 2.74 -4.62 21.42
C TRP A 182 2.35 -5.72 20.41
N LEU A 183 2.56 -7.00 20.73
CA LEU A 183 2.07 -8.15 19.97
C LEU A 183 0.89 -8.84 20.66
N SER A 184 0.48 -8.37 21.84
CA SER A 184 -0.64 -8.91 22.59
C SER A 184 -1.96 -8.66 21.87
N VAL A 185 -2.85 -9.65 21.98
CA VAL A 185 -4.23 -9.62 21.55
C VAL A 185 -5.07 -10.21 22.68
N GLY A 186 -5.84 -9.36 23.35
CA GLY A 186 -6.61 -9.75 24.54
C GLY A 186 -8.12 -9.78 24.34
N SER A 187 -8.62 -9.18 23.25
CA SER A 187 -10.05 -9.01 23.00
C SER A 187 -10.43 -9.24 21.53
N LYS A 188 -11.73 -9.34 21.28
CA LYS A 188 -12.29 -9.43 19.93
C LYS A 188 -11.96 -8.18 19.12
N GLU A 189 -12.00 -7.02 19.77
CA GLU A 189 -11.69 -5.72 19.19
C GLU A 189 -10.21 -5.61 18.83
N ASP A 190 -9.30 -6.04 19.73
CA ASP A 190 -7.86 -6.08 19.43
C ASP A 190 -7.59 -6.96 18.21
N MET A 191 -8.24 -8.13 18.15
CA MET A 191 -8.05 -9.06 17.04
C MET A 191 -8.63 -8.51 15.74
N PHE A 192 -9.76 -7.81 15.79
CA PHE A 192 -10.34 -7.14 14.63
C PHE A 192 -9.36 -6.11 14.06
N ASP A 193 -8.71 -5.31 14.91
CA ASP A 193 -7.68 -4.36 14.48
C ASP A 193 -6.49 -5.07 13.80
N ARG A 194 -6.06 -6.22 14.34
CA ARG A 194 -5.02 -7.05 13.71
C ARG A 194 -5.45 -7.60 12.36
N ILE A 195 -6.67 -8.10 12.24
CA ILE A 195 -7.22 -8.62 10.97
C ILE A 195 -7.30 -7.48 9.95
N MET A 196 -7.86 -6.34 10.32
CA MET A 196 -7.98 -5.17 9.43
C MET A 196 -6.61 -4.73 8.92
N HIS A 197 -5.62 -4.67 9.81
CA HIS A 197 -4.24 -4.33 9.46
C HIS A 197 -3.61 -5.37 8.53
N GLU A 198 -3.63 -6.64 8.92
CA GLU A 198 -2.97 -7.73 8.20
C GLU A 198 -3.56 -7.90 6.80
N ARG A 199 -4.89 -7.80 6.65
CA ARG A 199 -5.57 -7.78 5.35
C ARG A 199 -5.12 -6.60 4.48
N ALA A 200 -4.92 -5.42 5.06
CA ALA A 200 -4.49 -4.24 4.30
C ALA A 200 -3.07 -4.36 3.73
N VAL A 201 -2.13 -4.92 4.49
CA VAL A 201 -0.72 -5.06 4.08
C VAL A 201 -0.49 -6.29 3.22
N GLU A 202 -1.17 -7.40 3.50
CA GLU A 202 -1.04 -8.65 2.76
C GLU A 202 -1.71 -8.56 1.38
N LEU A 203 -2.92 -7.99 1.32
CA LEU A 203 -3.77 -7.92 0.11
C LEU A 203 -3.68 -6.56 -0.61
N ALA A 204 -2.63 -5.79 -0.34
CA ALA A 204 -2.36 -4.54 -1.05
C ALA A 204 -2.25 -4.80 -2.57
N ALA A 205 -2.84 -3.91 -3.37
CA ALA A 205 -2.97 -4.01 -4.83
C ALA A 205 -3.79 -5.21 -5.37
N GLU A 206 -4.58 -5.89 -4.53
CA GLU A 206 -5.40 -7.05 -4.94
C GLU A 206 -6.92 -6.75 -4.96
N GLY A 207 -7.33 -5.49 -4.77
CA GLY A 207 -8.73 -5.08 -4.91
C GLY A 207 -9.61 -5.27 -3.66
N HIS A 208 -9.07 -5.72 -2.53
CA HIS A 208 -9.86 -6.03 -1.33
C HIS A 208 -10.23 -4.83 -0.46
N ARG A 209 -9.31 -3.86 -0.29
CA ARG A 209 -9.41 -2.84 0.77
C ARG A 209 -10.72 -2.05 0.78
N PHE A 210 -11.23 -1.66 -0.39
CA PHE A 210 -12.50 -0.93 -0.48
C PHE A 210 -13.68 -1.78 0.00
N PHE A 211 -13.78 -3.03 -0.45
CA PHE A 211 -14.86 -3.94 -0.07
C PHE A 211 -14.77 -4.37 1.39
N ASP A 212 -13.56 -4.54 1.92
CA ASP A 212 -13.32 -4.79 3.34
C ASP A 212 -13.85 -3.62 4.20
N LEU A 213 -13.47 -2.37 3.88
CA LEU A 213 -13.97 -1.20 4.61
C LEU A 213 -15.49 -1.05 4.49
N LYS A 214 -16.05 -1.31 3.30
CA LYS A 214 -17.49 -1.24 3.07
C LYS A 214 -18.25 -2.26 3.91
N ARG A 215 -17.86 -3.54 3.91
CA ARG A 215 -18.58 -4.59 4.63
C ARG A 215 -18.43 -4.50 6.15
N TRP A 216 -17.37 -3.86 6.64
CA TRP A 216 -17.20 -3.53 8.06
C TRP A 216 -17.92 -2.24 8.49
N GLY A 217 -18.56 -1.52 7.57
CA GLY A 217 -19.19 -0.23 7.89
C GLY A 217 -18.20 0.89 8.22
N LEU A 218 -16.95 0.76 7.75
CA LEU A 218 -15.85 1.71 8.00
C LEU A 218 -15.51 2.58 6.79
N ALA A 219 -16.18 2.36 5.65
CA ALA A 219 -15.88 3.08 4.41
C ALA A 219 -16.00 4.60 4.59
N GLU A 220 -17.11 5.10 5.14
CA GLU A 220 -17.30 6.54 5.33
C GLU A 220 -16.24 7.13 6.28
N SER A 221 -16.06 6.55 7.46
CA SER A 221 -15.12 7.05 8.47
C SER A 221 -13.65 6.99 8.04
N MET A 222 -13.29 6.07 7.14
CA MET A 222 -11.91 5.91 6.66
C MET A 222 -11.64 6.50 5.28
N LEU A 223 -12.66 6.87 4.51
CA LEU A 223 -12.50 7.37 3.15
C LEU A 223 -13.02 8.79 2.97
N SER A 224 -13.98 9.25 3.77
CA SER A 224 -14.52 10.60 3.64
C SER A 224 -13.57 11.63 4.25
N ASP A 225 -13.41 12.77 3.55
CA ASP A 225 -12.58 13.91 3.93
C ASP A 225 -11.10 13.58 4.23
N VAL A 226 -10.63 12.42 3.77
CA VAL A 226 -9.23 12.03 3.93
C VAL A 226 -8.37 12.78 2.91
N VAL A 227 -7.45 13.59 3.43
CA VAL A 227 -6.46 14.30 2.61
C VAL A 227 -5.32 13.35 2.27
N GLU A 228 -5.24 12.96 1.00
CA GLU A 228 -4.12 12.19 0.48
C GLU A 228 -2.89 13.09 0.34
N LYS A 229 -1.75 12.64 0.86
CA LYS A 229 -0.52 13.43 0.91
C LYS A 229 0.61 12.77 0.14
N THR A 230 1.53 13.60 -0.37
CA THR A 230 2.84 13.16 -0.85
C THR A 230 3.71 12.67 0.31
N ILE A 231 4.81 12.00 -0.02
CA ILE A 231 5.89 11.64 0.90
C ILE A 231 6.40 12.88 1.65
N THR A 232 6.48 14.03 0.97
CA THR A 232 6.90 15.31 1.56
C THR A 232 5.79 16.06 2.31
N GLY A 233 4.58 15.48 2.39
CA GLY A 233 3.45 16.05 3.13
C GLY A 233 2.64 17.11 2.40
N GLY A 234 2.88 17.32 1.11
CA GLY A 234 2.03 18.13 0.23
C GLY A 234 0.70 17.45 -0.06
N ASN A 235 -0.39 18.22 -0.20
CA ASN A 235 -1.71 17.66 -0.47
C ASN A 235 -1.83 17.27 -1.95
N LEU A 236 -2.35 16.06 -2.22
CA LEU A 236 -2.65 15.57 -3.57
C LEU A 236 -4.10 15.85 -3.93
N TYR A 237 -5.02 15.31 -3.13
CA TYR A 237 -6.46 15.49 -3.26
C TYR A 237 -7.12 15.08 -1.94
N THR A 238 -8.32 15.59 -1.71
CA THR A 238 -9.17 15.13 -0.61
C THR A 238 -10.16 14.12 -1.17
N ARG A 239 -10.23 12.95 -0.55
CA ARG A 239 -11.25 11.96 -0.89
C ARG A 239 -12.61 12.46 -0.42
N LYS A 240 -13.62 12.20 -1.23
CA LYS A 240 -15.02 12.41 -0.88
C LYS A 240 -15.71 11.05 -0.95
N PHE A 241 -16.37 10.68 0.13
CA PHE A 241 -17.17 9.46 0.20
C PHE A 241 -18.48 9.80 0.90
N GLU A 242 -19.59 9.43 0.27
CA GLU A 242 -20.94 9.63 0.79
C GLU A 242 -21.66 8.27 0.86
N ASP A 243 -22.74 8.17 1.65
CA ASP A 243 -23.52 6.94 1.78
C ASP A 243 -23.96 6.34 0.45
N ARG A 244 -24.25 7.17 -0.56
CA ARG A 244 -24.61 6.68 -1.91
C ARG A 244 -23.50 5.83 -2.52
N ASP A 245 -22.23 6.12 -2.22
CA ASP A 245 -21.07 5.45 -2.81
C ASP A 245 -20.89 4.02 -2.30
N LEU A 246 -21.68 3.61 -1.30
CA LEU A 246 -21.82 2.21 -0.89
C LEU A 246 -22.44 1.37 -2.01
N LEU A 247 -23.26 1.91 -2.89
CA LEU A 247 -23.87 1.18 -4.01
C LEU A 247 -23.56 1.90 -5.31
N TRP A 248 -23.21 1.15 -6.36
CA TRP A 248 -23.01 1.77 -7.67
C TRP A 248 -24.34 2.22 -8.27
N PRO A 249 -24.37 3.33 -9.02
CA PRO A 249 -25.57 3.69 -9.76
C PRO A 249 -25.92 2.58 -10.75
N ILE A 250 -27.19 2.21 -10.80
CA ILE A 250 -27.73 1.44 -11.91
C ILE A 250 -27.61 2.33 -13.16
N PRO A 251 -27.05 1.84 -14.29
CA PRO A 251 -26.91 2.64 -15.49
C PRO A 251 -28.23 3.29 -15.91
N GLY A 252 -28.23 4.59 -16.23
CA GLY A 252 -29.46 5.34 -16.52
C GLY A 252 -30.32 4.72 -17.61
N GLN A 253 -29.69 4.17 -18.66
CA GLN A 253 -30.39 3.47 -19.73
C GLN A 253 -31.20 2.26 -19.24
N GLU A 254 -30.72 1.54 -18.21
CA GLU A 254 -31.45 0.40 -17.62
C GLU A 254 -32.68 0.88 -16.85
N ILE A 255 -32.56 2.00 -16.12
CA ILE A 255 -33.69 2.65 -15.42
C ILE A 255 -34.75 3.13 -16.42
N GLU A 256 -34.32 3.74 -17.53
CA GLU A 256 -35.21 4.23 -18.58
C GLU A 256 -35.91 3.10 -19.34
N THR A 257 -35.24 1.95 -19.53
CA THR A 257 -35.76 0.82 -20.32
C THR A 257 -36.69 -0.07 -19.51
N ASN A 258 -36.46 -0.22 -18.20
CA ASN A 258 -37.23 -1.10 -17.34
C ASN A 258 -37.86 -0.31 -16.19
N GLU A 259 -39.14 0.07 -16.36
CA GLU A 259 -39.92 0.82 -15.38
C GLU A 259 -40.09 0.11 -14.02
N LEU A 260 -39.76 -1.19 -13.92
CA LEU A 260 -39.76 -1.93 -12.66
C LEU A 260 -38.46 -1.77 -11.86
N LEU A 261 -37.40 -1.22 -12.47
CA LEU A 261 -36.14 -0.94 -11.77
C LEU A 261 -36.25 0.38 -11.00
N THR A 262 -35.85 0.32 -9.72
CA THR A 262 -35.66 1.51 -8.90
C THR A 262 -34.17 1.75 -8.73
N GLN A 263 -33.75 3.01 -8.84
CA GLN A 263 -32.36 3.40 -8.65
C GLN A 263 -31.87 3.12 -7.21
N ASN A 264 -30.57 2.90 -7.05
CA ASN A 264 -29.94 2.78 -5.74
C ASN A 264 -30.03 4.09 -4.94
N PRO A 265 -30.14 4.03 -3.60
CA PRO A 265 -30.28 5.23 -2.76
C PRO A 265 -29.22 6.30 -3.01
N GLY A 266 -29.65 7.56 -3.13
CA GLY A 266 -28.77 8.72 -3.32
C GLY A 266 -28.26 8.93 -4.75
N TRP A 267 -28.57 8.02 -5.67
CA TRP A 267 -28.36 8.18 -7.11
C TRP A 267 -29.66 8.59 -7.80
N PHE A 268 -29.56 9.34 -8.89
CA PHE A 268 -30.67 9.91 -9.65
C PHE A 268 -30.47 9.70 -11.14
#